data_AF-A0A9D6CH49-F1
#
_entry.id   AF-A0A9D6CH49-F1
#
_cell.length_a   1.000
_cell.length_b   1.000
_cell.length_c   1.000
_cell.angle_alpha   90.00
_cell.angle_beta   90.00
_cell.angle_gamma   90.00
#
_symmetry.space_group_name_H-M   'P 1'
#
loop_
_entity.id
_entity.type
_entity.pdbx_description
1 polymer ?
#
loop_
_entity_poly.entity_id
_entity_poly.type
_entity_poly.pdbx_seq_one_letter_code
_entity_poly.pdbx_strand_id
1 'polypeptide(L)'
;MTPGPSAARRALPCAGCGYDLRGRMVGDKCPECGTLIEQLAPAWWSVRSLTQIERASRRAKHASLALLLAVIVALALAASDFSIDGYAIAALCVLSGLQTATQASAVETVARQPVGEGIRRRLRVANAVRALVVLAAAVVVAGVLSEAISLPMGAALALWISATILLAGADFAAMNACNALMVEIDWSDTRVNEGLSSTAAAMLFLAAVSALVPSCGWLFAPILWVGALVIALRGVERFARAGRLVLEGRT
;
A
#
# COMPACT_ATOMS: atom_id res chain seq x y z
N MET A 1 -33.70 -18.61 7.61
CA MET A 1 -33.01 -17.44 7.03
C MET A 1 -31.80 -17.13 7.91
N THR A 2 -30.61 -17.56 7.49
CA THR A 2 -29.38 -17.08 8.09
C THR A 2 -29.22 -15.61 7.69
N PRO A 3 -29.02 -14.68 8.65
CA PRO A 3 -28.76 -13.29 8.29
C PRO A 3 -27.52 -13.27 7.39
N GLY A 4 -27.69 -12.74 6.17
CA GLY A 4 -26.60 -12.54 5.23
C GLY A 4 -25.47 -11.73 5.87
N PRO A 5 -24.21 -11.90 5.43
CA PRO A 5 -23.07 -11.25 6.04
C PRO A 5 -23.24 -9.72 6.01
N SER A 6 -23.57 -9.13 7.17
CA SER A 6 -23.67 -7.67 7.32
C SER A 6 -22.26 -7.08 7.24
N ALA A 7 -21.89 -6.60 6.07
CA ALA A 7 -20.51 -6.33 5.72
C ALA A 7 -19.92 -5.05 6.34
N ALA A 8 -20.73 -4.14 6.89
CA ALA A 8 -20.27 -3.00 7.69
C ALA A 8 -21.15 -2.90 8.95
N ARG A 9 -20.61 -3.27 10.12
CA ARG A 9 -21.41 -3.41 11.36
C ARG A 9 -21.42 -2.18 12.25
N ARG A 10 -20.49 -1.24 12.07
CA ARG A 10 -20.46 -0.03 12.91
C ARG A 10 -21.12 1.13 12.19
N ALA A 11 -22.32 1.44 12.64
CA ALA A 11 -22.81 2.80 12.55
C ALA A 11 -21.87 3.70 13.38
N LEU A 12 -21.51 4.87 12.85
CA LEU A 12 -20.78 5.86 13.63
C LEU A 12 -21.57 6.20 14.91
N PRO A 13 -20.90 6.45 16.06
CA PRO A 13 -21.59 6.92 17.25
C PRO A 13 -22.23 8.29 16.97
N CYS A 14 -23.33 8.60 17.67
CA CYS A 14 -24.00 9.88 17.51
C CYS A 14 -23.05 11.05 17.79
N ALA A 15 -22.96 12.00 16.88
CA ALA A 15 -22.08 13.17 17.01
C ALA A 15 -22.41 14.05 18.23
N GLY A 16 -23.66 14.02 18.72
CA GLY A 16 -24.10 14.82 19.87
C GLY A 16 -23.79 14.20 21.23
N CYS A 17 -23.98 12.89 21.39
CA CYS A 17 -23.91 12.22 22.71
C CYS A 17 -23.05 10.94 22.75
N GLY A 18 -22.50 10.50 21.62
CA GLY A 18 -21.70 9.28 21.54
C GLY A 18 -22.49 7.97 21.55
N TYR A 19 -23.83 8.01 21.59
CA TYR A 19 -24.68 6.81 21.58
C TYR A 19 -24.43 5.95 20.32
N ASP A 20 -24.38 4.62 20.50
CA ASP A 20 -24.17 3.67 19.40
C ASP A 20 -25.42 3.61 18.49
N LEU A 21 -25.26 4.01 17.23
CA LEU A 21 -26.35 4.11 16.26
C LEU A 21 -26.62 2.79 15.50
N ARG A 22 -26.12 1.65 15.98
CA ARG A 22 -26.40 0.34 15.37
C ARG A 22 -27.91 0.12 15.16
N GLY A 23 -28.28 -0.25 13.93
CA GLY A 23 -29.66 -0.54 13.55
C GLY A 23 -30.54 0.68 13.30
N ARG A 24 -29.99 1.91 13.39
CA ARG A 24 -30.68 3.14 13.00
C ARG A 24 -30.49 3.46 11.53
N MET A 25 -31.39 4.25 10.95
CA MET A 25 -31.32 4.72 9.57
C MET A 25 -30.89 6.21 9.51
N VAL A 26 -30.31 6.62 8.39
CA VAL A 26 -30.07 8.05 8.12
C VAL A 26 -31.41 8.76 8.09
N GLY A 27 -31.52 9.89 8.78
CA GLY A 27 -32.77 10.63 8.98
C GLY A 27 -33.51 10.30 10.28
N ASP A 28 -33.16 9.22 10.98
CA ASP A 28 -33.69 8.97 12.32
C ASP A 28 -33.13 9.99 13.33
N LYS A 29 -33.83 10.19 14.44
CA LYS A 29 -33.30 10.92 15.59
C LYS A 29 -32.57 9.96 16.52
N CYS A 30 -31.45 10.41 17.07
CA CYS A 30 -30.77 9.71 18.16
C CYS A 30 -31.73 9.55 19.35
N PRO A 31 -31.89 8.35 19.93
CA PRO A 31 -32.83 8.11 21.02
C PRO A 31 -32.44 8.83 22.32
N GLU A 32 -31.15 9.07 22.53
CA GLU A 32 -30.65 9.73 23.76
C GLU A 32 -30.75 11.25 23.69
N CYS A 33 -30.30 11.85 22.58
CA CYS A 33 -30.15 13.31 22.50
C CYS A 33 -31.04 13.98 21.44
N GLY A 34 -31.81 13.22 20.67
CA GLY A 34 -32.68 13.73 19.62
C GLY A 34 -31.96 14.26 18.37
N THR A 35 -30.62 14.26 18.35
CA THR A 35 -29.80 14.71 17.20
C THR A 35 -30.15 13.90 15.94
N LEU A 36 -30.37 14.59 14.82
CA LEU A 36 -30.65 13.95 13.54
C LEU A 36 -29.41 13.17 13.06
N ILE A 37 -29.61 11.93 12.64
CA ILE A 37 -28.54 11.09 12.11
C ILE A 37 -28.34 11.43 10.64
N GLU A 38 -27.34 12.24 10.34
CA GLU A 38 -27.03 12.65 8.97
C GLU A 38 -26.22 11.59 8.20
N GLN A 39 -25.38 10.82 8.90
CA GLN A 39 -24.52 9.80 8.30
C GLN A 39 -24.31 8.62 9.27
N LEU A 40 -24.42 7.39 8.74
CA LEU A 40 -24.11 6.16 9.48
C LEU A 40 -22.71 5.62 9.19
N ALA A 41 -22.07 6.10 8.13
CA ALA A 41 -20.74 5.68 7.71
C ALA A 41 -19.83 6.89 7.52
N PRO A 42 -18.50 6.72 7.62
CA PRO A 42 -17.56 7.80 7.35
C PRO A 42 -17.78 8.42 5.97
N ALA A 43 -17.52 9.72 5.82
CA ALA A 43 -17.71 10.43 4.55
C ALA A 43 -16.94 9.81 3.36
N TRP A 44 -15.85 9.08 3.63
CA TRP A 44 -15.06 8.39 2.62
C TRP A 44 -15.67 7.05 2.17
N TRP A 45 -16.65 6.51 2.90
CA TRP A 45 -17.35 5.26 2.59
C TRP A 45 -18.45 5.49 1.54
N SER A 46 -18.03 5.86 0.34
CA SER A 46 -18.92 6.11 -0.80
C SER A 46 -18.57 5.21 -1.98
N VAL A 47 -19.55 4.91 -2.85
CA VAL A 47 -19.35 4.13 -4.09
C VAL A 47 -18.22 4.73 -4.93
N ARG A 48 -18.16 6.07 -5.03
CA ARG A 48 -17.13 6.77 -5.80
C ARG A 48 -15.74 6.57 -5.20
N SER A 49 -15.59 6.79 -3.89
CA SER A 49 -14.34 6.63 -3.17
C SER A 49 -13.81 5.20 -3.25
N LEU A 50 -14.67 4.20 -3.00
CA LEU A 50 -14.30 2.80 -3.06
C LEU A 50 -13.93 2.36 -4.48
N THR A 51 -14.65 2.84 -5.51
CA THR A 51 -14.29 2.57 -6.91
C THR A 51 -12.92 3.15 -7.28
N GLN A 52 -12.59 4.34 -6.78
CA GLN A 52 -11.28 4.95 -6.99
C GLN A 52 -10.17 4.14 -6.30
N ILE A 53 -10.38 3.74 -5.05
CA ILE A 53 -9.44 2.90 -4.28
C ILE A 53 -9.24 1.54 -4.97
N GLU A 54 -10.31 0.88 -5.43
CA GLU A 54 -10.25 -0.40 -6.14
C GLU A 54 -9.40 -0.29 -7.42
N ARG A 55 -9.70 0.72 -8.27
CA ARG A 55 -8.98 0.92 -9.53
C ARG A 55 -7.50 1.25 -9.31
N ALA A 56 -7.21 2.10 -8.34
CA ALA A 56 -5.85 2.51 -8.02
C ALA A 56 -5.02 1.32 -7.48
N SER A 57 -5.60 0.56 -6.55
CA SER A 57 -4.98 -0.65 -5.98
C SER A 57 -4.74 -1.70 -7.06
N ARG A 58 -5.71 -1.92 -7.96
CA ARG A 58 -5.56 -2.85 -9.09
C ARG A 58 -4.42 -2.45 -10.03
N ARG A 59 -4.31 -1.17 -10.39
CA ARG A 59 -3.21 -0.67 -11.24
C ARG A 59 -1.85 -0.86 -10.57
N ALA A 60 -1.71 -0.46 -9.32
CA ALA A 60 -0.46 -0.63 -8.57
C ALA A 60 -0.08 -2.12 -8.41
N LYS A 61 -1.07 -3.00 -8.25
CA LYS A 61 -0.88 -4.45 -8.17
C LYS A 61 -0.36 -4.99 -9.51
N HIS A 62 -0.97 -4.64 -10.63
CA HIS A 62 -0.49 -5.07 -11.96
C HIS A 62 0.90 -4.51 -12.29
N ALA A 63 1.17 -3.25 -11.94
CA ALA A 63 2.50 -2.67 -12.09
C ALA A 63 3.56 -3.42 -11.27
N SER A 64 3.23 -3.77 -10.01
CA SER A 64 4.10 -4.57 -9.15
C SER A 64 4.34 -5.98 -9.71
N LEU A 65 3.30 -6.66 -10.22
CA LEU A 65 3.44 -7.96 -10.87
C LEU A 65 4.27 -7.89 -12.16
N ALA A 66 4.08 -6.85 -12.98
CA ALA A 66 4.86 -6.63 -14.19
C ALA A 66 6.35 -6.41 -13.86
N LEU A 67 6.65 -5.66 -12.79
CA LEU A 67 8.02 -5.52 -12.32
C LEU A 67 8.61 -6.85 -11.86
N LEU A 68 7.87 -7.64 -11.09
CA LEU A 68 8.35 -8.95 -10.64
C LEU A 68 8.74 -9.82 -11.83
N LEU A 69 7.89 -9.84 -12.87
CA LEU A 69 8.18 -10.56 -14.10
C LEU A 69 9.45 -10.01 -14.77
N ALA A 70 9.59 -8.69 -14.87
CA ALA A 70 10.77 -8.06 -15.46
C ALA A 70 12.06 -8.40 -14.69
N VAL A 71 12.02 -8.43 -13.35
CA VAL A 71 13.15 -8.84 -12.51
C VAL A 71 13.49 -10.31 -12.77
N ILE A 72 12.49 -11.20 -12.80
CA ILE A 72 12.71 -12.63 -13.09
C ILE A 72 13.34 -12.83 -14.47
N VAL A 73 12.84 -12.11 -15.48
CA VAL A 73 13.38 -12.16 -16.85
C VAL A 73 14.82 -11.63 -16.88
N ALA A 74 15.09 -10.49 -16.24
CA ALA A 74 16.44 -9.93 -16.16
C ALA A 74 17.42 -10.90 -15.50
N LEU A 75 17.01 -11.59 -14.43
CA LEU A 75 17.82 -12.61 -13.76
C LEU A 75 18.03 -13.85 -14.63
N ALA A 76 17.02 -14.30 -15.37
CA ALA A 76 17.15 -15.42 -16.29
C ALA A 76 18.13 -15.09 -17.43
N LEU A 77 18.08 -13.88 -17.97
CA LEU A 77 19.00 -13.41 -19.01
C LEU A 77 20.43 -13.24 -18.48
N ALA A 78 20.60 -12.70 -17.27
CA ALA A 78 21.91 -12.60 -16.63
C ALA A 78 22.54 -13.97 -16.34
N ALA A 79 21.71 -14.99 -16.09
CA ALA A 79 22.17 -16.37 -15.90
C ALA A 79 22.58 -17.05 -17.22
N SER A 80 22.05 -16.61 -18.37
CA SER A 80 22.38 -17.20 -19.67
C SER A 80 23.66 -16.63 -20.30
N ASP A 81 23.91 -15.33 -20.14
CA ASP A 81 25.12 -14.67 -20.62
C ASP A 81 25.66 -13.76 -19.50
N PHE A 82 26.83 -14.10 -18.96
CA PHE A 82 27.39 -13.59 -17.71
C PHE A 82 27.79 -12.09 -17.71
N SER A 83 27.26 -11.27 -18.60
CA SER A 83 27.49 -9.82 -18.66
C SER A 83 26.20 -9.07 -18.29
N ILE A 84 26.10 -8.67 -17.02
CA ILE A 84 25.10 -7.68 -16.59
C ILE A 84 25.57 -6.32 -17.11
N ASP A 85 25.27 -6.03 -18.37
CA ASP A 85 25.61 -4.76 -19.00
C ASP A 85 24.89 -3.59 -18.31
N GLY A 86 25.43 -2.37 -18.43
CA GLY A 86 24.83 -1.15 -17.89
C GLY A 86 23.37 -0.92 -18.30
N TYR A 87 22.92 -1.51 -19.42
CA TYR A 87 21.53 -1.48 -19.87
C TYR A 87 20.57 -2.21 -18.92
N ALA A 88 20.98 -3.31 -18.30
CA ALA A 88 20.16 -4.04 -17.34
C ALA A 88 19.94 -3.20 -16.07
N ILE A 89 20.99 -2.52 -15.60
CA ILE A 89 20.91 -1.60 -14.46
C ILE A 89 19.98 -0.43 -14.79
N ALA A 90 20.16 0.21 -15.96
CA ALA A 90 19.31 1.30 -16.41
C ALA A 90 17.83 0.90 -16.50
N ALA A 91 17.54 -0.28 -17.07
CA ALA A 91 16.19 -0.82 -17.16
C ALA A 91 15.58 -1.07 -15.76
N LEU A 92 16.35 -1.66 -14.84
CA LEU A 92 15.91 -1.88 -13.46
C LEU A 92 15.60 -0.55 -12.74
N CYS A 93 16.41 0.50 -12.94
CA CYS A 93 16.16 1.82 -12.38
C CYS A 93 14.85 2.44 -12.91
N VAL A 94 14.63 2.40 -14.23
CA VAL A 94 13.40 2.92 -14.86
C VAL A 94 12.17 2.17 -14.35
N LEU A 95 12.24 0.84 -14.32
CA LEU A 95 11.12 0.01 -13.88
C LEU A 95 10.80 0.20 -12.38
N SER A 96 11.83 0.36 -11.54
CA SER A 96 11.65 0.66 -10.11
C SER A 96 11.05 2.05 -9.89
N GLY A 97 11.47 3.05 -10.68
CA GLY A 97 10.89 4.39 -10.68
C GLY A 97 9.41 4.37 -11.10
N LEU A 98 9.07 3.63 -12.15
CA LEU A 98 7.68 3.48 -12.59
C LEU A 98 6.83 2.77 -11.53
N GLN A 99 7.34 1.70 -10.92
CA GLN A 99 6.64 0.97 -9.87
C GLN A 99 6.34 1.88 -8.67
N THR A 100 7.35 2.57 -8.15
CA THR A 100 7.20 3.47 -7.00
C THR A 100 6.25 4.62 -7.31
N ALA A 101 6.25 5.16 -8.53
CA ALA A 101 5.28 6.16 -8.96
C ALA A 101 3.83 5.63 -8.95
N THR A 102 3.60 4.41 -9.46
CA THR A 102 2.25 3.80 -9.44
C THR A 102 1.76 3.50 -8.03
N GLN A 103 2.64 3.07 -7.13
CA GLN A 103 2.32 2.85 -5.72
C GLN A 103 2.03 4.16 -4.99
N ALA A 104 2.87 5.17 -5.20
CA ALA A 104 2.67 6.50 -4.63
C ALA A 104 1.33 7.08 -5.11
N SER A 105 0.99 6.93 -6.39
CA SER A 105 -0.30 7.33 -6.95
C SER A 105 -1.47 6.59 -6.30
N ALA A 106 -1.34 5.29 -6.03
CA ALA A 106 -2.39 4.52 -5.36
C ALA A 106 -2.60 4.97 -3.91
N VAL A 107 -1.52 5.12 -3.15
CA VAL A 107 -1.56 5.62 -1.78
C VAL A 107 -2.09 7.05 -1.71
N GLU A 108 -1.71 7.91 -2.66
CA GLU A 108 -2.21 9.28 -2.76
C GLU A 108 -3.71 9.32 -3.07
N THR A 109 -4.20 8.38 -3.89
CA THR A 109 -5.64 8.25 -4.19
C THR A 109 -6.44 7.94 -2.92
N VAL A 110 -5.89 7.12 -2.02
CA VAL A 110 -6.47 6.85 -0.70
C VAL A 110 -6.38 8.09 0.20
N ALA A 111 -5.23 8.77 0.22
CA ALA A 111 -5.01 9.96 1.06
C ALA A 111 -5.89 11.16 0.69
N ARG A 112 -6.29 11.27 -0.59
CA ARG A 112 -7.20 12.31 -1.09
C ARG A 112 -8.66 12.08 -0.70
N GLN A 113 -9.02 10.88 -0.25
CA GLN A 113 -10.36 10.65 0.28
C GLN A 113 -10.57 11.45 1.58
N PRO A 114 -11.82 11.74 1.97
CA PRO A 114 -12.12 12.41 3.24
C PRO A 114 -11.94 11.43 4.43
N VAL A 115 -10.77 10.79 4.50
CA VAL A 115 -10.32 10.01 5.65
C VAL A 115 -9.79 10.94 6.74
N GLY A 116 -9.79 10.47 7.99
CA GLY A 116 -9.30 11.24 9.12
C GLY A 116 -7.89 11.79 8.90
N GLU A 117 -7.62 13.00 9.41
CA GLU A 117 -6.38 13.74 9.16
C GLU A 117 -5.12 12.97 9.57
N GLY A 118 -5.20 12.17 10.64
CA GLY A 118 -4.10 11.31 11.09
C GLY A 118 -3.71 10.24 10.05
N ILE A 119 -4.70 9.58 9.42
CA ILE A 119 -4.46 8.57 8.38
C ILE A 119 -3.91 9.26 7.13
N ARG A 120 -4.52 10.37 6.72
CA ARG A 120 -4.06 11.17 5.58
C ARG A 120 -2.60 11.59 5.74
N ARG A 121 -2.22 12.12 6.90
CA ARG A 121 -0.84 12.55 7.20
C ARG A 121 0.13 11.38 7.07
N ARG A 122 -0.19 10.21 7.62
CA ARG A 122 0.67 9.01 7.52
C ARG A 122 0.87 8.56 6.07
N LEU A 123 -0.20 8.52 5.27
CA LEU A 123 -0.12 8.13 3.85
C LEU A 123 0.73 9.13 3.04
N ARG A 124 0.57 10.44 3.29
CA ARG A 124 1.36 11.48 2.63
C ARG A 124 2.83 11.44 3.01
N VAL A 125 3.14 11.23 4.30
CA VAL A 125 4.52 11.07 4.76
C VAL A 125 5.16 9.83 4.12
N ALA A 126 4.46 8.70 4.07
CA ALA A 126 4.94 7.51 3.38
C ALA A 126 5.24 7.78 1.90
N ASN A 127 4.36 8.49 1.20
CA ASN A 127 4.59 8.90 -0.20
C ASN A 127 5.77 9.85 -0.37
N ALA A 128 5.93 10.83 0.52
CA ALA A 128 7.06 11.75 0.49
C ALA A 128 8.38 10.99 0.68
N VAL A 129 8.44 10.06 1.63
CA VAL A 129 9.61 9.21 1.86
C VAL A 129 9.93 8.38 0.61
N ARG A 130 8.95 7.71 -0.01
CA ARG A 130 9.17 6.96 -1.27
C ARG A 130 9.75 7.84 -2.37
N ALA A 131 9.15 9.01 -2.61
CA ALA A 131 9.59 9.92 -3.65
C ALA A 131 11.01 10.43 -3.42
N LEU A 132 11.35 10.81 -2.18
CA LEU A 132 12.69 11.26 -1.80
C LEU A 132 13.73 10.16 -1.98
N VAL A 133 13.43 8.93 -1.55
CA VAL A 133 14.37 7.81 -1.69
C VAL A 133 14.61 7.48 -3.17
N VAL A 134 13.56 7.45 -3.99
CA VAL A 134 13.68 7.17 -5.43
C VAL A 134 14.44 8.28 -6.14
N LEU A 135 14.18 9.55 -5.81
CA LEU A 135 14.90 10.68 -6.38
C LEU A 135 16.38 10.64 -5.98
N ALA A 136 16.69 10.38 -4.71
CA ALA A 136 18.07 10.23 -4.24
C ALA A 136 18.79 9.09 -4.96
N ALA A 137 18.14 7.93 -5.11
CA ALA A 137 18.68 6.80 -5.85
C ALA A 137 18.95 7.15 -7.32
N ALA A 138 18.02 7.85 -7.98
CA ALA A 138 18.18 8.29 -9.36
C ALA A 138 19.36 9.27 -9.54
N VAL A 139 19.52 10.22 -8.62
CA VAL A 139 20.65 11.18 -8.62
C VAL A 139 21.97 10.45 -8.43
N VAL A 140 22.05 9.49 -7.51
CA VAL A 140 23.25 8.67 -7.29
C VAL A 140 23.59 7.86 -8.55
N VAL A 141 22.60 7.19 -9.14
CA VAL A 141 22.81 6.41 -10.38
C VAL A 141 23.30 7.31 -11.52
N ALA A 142 22.68 8.47 -11.72
CA ALA A 142 23.10 9.42 -12.76
C ALA A 142 24.52 9.94 -12.53
N GLY A 143 24.89 10.24 -11.27
CA GLY A 143 26.24 10.67 -10.91
C GLY A 143 27.29 9.60 -11.13
N VAL A 144 26.97 8.33 -10.86
CA VAL A 144 27.87 7.19 -11.13
C VAL A 144 28.03 6.96 -12.63
N LEU A 145 26.93 6.97 -13.40
CA LEU A 145 26.95 6.77 -14.86
C LEU A 145 27.68 7.88 -15.61
N SER A 146 27.68 9.11 -15.07
CA SER A 146 28.41 10.24 -15.62
C SER A 146 29.85 10.35 -15.12
N GLU A 147 30.31 9.40 -14.31
CA GLU A 147 31.61 9.42 -13.61
C GLU A 147 31.82 10.65 -12.69
N ALA A 148 30.78 11.47 -12.49
CA ALA A 148 30.81 12.65 -11.63
C ALA A 148 30.90 12.28 -10.14
N ILE A 149 30.46 11.07 -9.78
CA ILE A 149 30.47 10.54 -8.42
C ILE A 149 31.19 9.19 -8.41
N SER A 150 32.33 9.13 -7.73
CA SER A 150 32.98 7.87 -7.35
C SER A 150 32.59 7.50 -5.91
N LEU A 151 31.69 6.54 -5.74
CA LEU A 151 31.31 6.07 -4.40
C LEU A 151 32.21 4.90 -3.98
N PRO A 152 32.86 4.96 -2.80
CA PRO A 152 33.51 3.79 -2.24
C PRO A 152 32.44 2.71 -1.98
N MET A 153 32.82 1.43 -2.16
CA MET A 153 31.90 0.29 -2.04
C MET A 153 31.06 0.32 -0.75
N GLY A 154 31.68 0.69 0.38
CA GLY A 154 30.97 0.79 1.67
C GLY A 154 29.87 1.87 1.70
N ALA A 155 30.09 3.01 1.03
CA ALA A 155 29.09 4.06 0.94
C ALA A 155 27.93 3.66 0.01
N ALA A 156 28.23 3.03 -1.12
CA ALA A 156 27.22 2.49 -2.03
C ALA A 156 26.33 1.46 -1.33
N LEU A 157 26.94 0.54 -0.57
CA LEU A 157 26.24 -0.47 0.22
C LEU A 157 25.36 0.16 1.30
N ALA A 158 25.90 1.10 2.08
CA ALA A 158 25.15 1.80 3.11
C ALA A 158 23.93 2.55 2.55
N LEU A 159 24.10 3.19 1.38
CA LEU A 159 23.04 3.94 0.72
C LEU A 159 21.93 3.01 0.20
N TRP A 160 22.31 1.87 -0.38
CA TRP A 160 21.37 0.86 -0.85
C TRP A 160 20.57 0.19 0.29
N ILE A 161 21.24 -0.18 1.39
CA ILE A 161 20.59 -0.73 2.59
C ILE A 161 19.62 0.31 3.16
N SER A 162 20.08 1.56 3.33
CA SER A 162 19.26 2.64 3.91
C SER A 162 18.04 2.93 3.05
N ALA A 163 18.20 2.99 1.72
CA ALA A 163 17.10 3.18 0.79
C ALA A 163 16.04 2.06 0.92
N THR A 164 16.49 0.81 0.97
CA THR A 164 15.61 -0.36 1.10
C THR A 164 14.82 -0.33 2.41
N ILE A 165 15.47 -0.04 3.53
CA ILE A 165 14.83 0.06 4.85
C ILE A 165 13.80 1.19 4.86
N LEU A 166 14.13 2.36 4.32
CA LEU A 166 13.22 3.51 4.26
C LEU A 166 11.98 3.23 3.40
N LEU A 167 12.16 2.57 2.25
CA LEU A 167 11.06 2.17 1.37
C LEU A 167 10.15 1.15 2.06
N ALA A 168 10.72 0.09 2.65
CA ALA A 168 9.96 -0.91 3.39
C ALA A 168 9.20 -0.29 4.58
N GLY A 169 9.82 0.64 5.31
CA GLY A 169 9.18 1.38 6.40
C GLY A 169 8.01 2.25 5.92
N ALA A 170 8.16 2.93 4.78
CA ALA A 170 7.09 3.71 4.17
C ALA A 170 5.91 2.82 3.72
N ASP A 171 6.18 1.64 3.18
CA ASP A 171 5.16 0.65 2.81
C ASP A 171 4.44 0.09 4.03
N PHE A 172 5.18 -0.26 5.08
CA PHE A 172 4.59 -0.70 6.35
C PHE A 172 3.69 0.37 6.95
N ALA A 173 4.11 1.64 6.96
CA ALA A 173 3.31 2.75 7.45
C ALA A 173 2.02 2.94 6.62
N ALA A 174 2.11 2.81 5.28
CA ALA A 174 0.95 2.92 4.40
C ALA A 174 -0.02 1.75 4.58
N MET A 175 0.47 0.52 4.72
CA MET A 175 -0.37 -0.65 5.01
C MET A 175 -1.11 -0.51 6.33
N ASN A 176 -0.42 -0.11 7.40
CA ASN A 176 -1.06 0.11 8.70
C ASN A 176 -2.13 1.20 8.64
N ALA A 177 -1.89 2.27 7.87
CA ALA A 177 -2.88 3.31 7.65
C ALA A 177 -4.11 2.79 6.87
N CYS A 178 -3.92 1.93 5.87
CA CYS A 178 -5.02 1.26 5.18
C CYS A 178 -5.78 0.26 6.07
N ASN A 179 -5.09 -0.47 6.94
CA ASN A 179 -5.74 -1.38 7.90
C ASN A 179 -6.59 -0.63 8.90
N ALA A 180 -6.14 0.54 9.36
CA ALA A 180 -6.92 1.39 10.25
C ALA A 180 -8.28 1.76 9.65
N LEU A 181 -8.35 2.01 8.33
CA LEU A 181 -9.62 2.27 7.64
C LEU A 181 -10.57 1.06 7.66
N MET A 182 -10.04 -0.16 7.53
CA MET A 182 -10.85 -1.39 7.57
C MET A 182 -11.40 -1.65 8.98
N VAL A 183 -10.58 -1.41 10.00
CA VAL A 183 -10.96 -1.52 11.42
C VAL A 183 -12.00 -0.47 11.80
N GLU A 184 -11.88 0.76 11.27
CA GLU A 184 -12.84 1.85 11.51
C GLU A 184 -14.28 1.46 11.12
N ILE A 185 -14.44 0.68 10.06
CA ILE A 185 -15.75 0.26 9.53
C ILE A 185 -16.21 -1.11 10.08
N ASP A 186 -15.38 -1.74 10.92
CA ASP A 186 -15.66 -3.06 11.52
C ASP A 186 -16.00 -4.10 10.44
N TRP A 187 -15.21 -4.10 9.37
CA TRP A 187 -15.44 -4.95 8.21
C TRP A 187 -15.42 -6.43 8.63
N SER A 188 -16.36 -7.24 8.14
CA SER A 188 -16.48 -8.63 8.62
C SER A 188 -15.26 -9.50 8.33
N ASP A 189 -14.53 -9.22 7.24
CA ASP A 189 -13.28 -9.93 6.90
C ASP A 189 -12.03 -9.31 7.53
N THR A 190 -12.17 -8.46 8.56
CA THR A 190 -11.01 -7.82 9.20
C THR A 190 -10.00 -8.88 9.67
N ARG A 191 -10.44 -10.04 10.18
CA ARG A 191 -9.53 -11.13 10.58
C ARG A 191 -8.71 -11.71 9.41
N VAL A 192 -9.34 -11.90 8.26
CA VAL A 192 -8.64 -12.42 7.05
C VAL A 192 -7.66 -11.37 6.54
N ASN A 193 -8.06 -10.10 6.54
CA ASN A 193 -7.19 -8.99 6.14
C ASN A 193 -6.05 -8.73 7.14
N GLU A 194 -6.28 -8.90 8.44
CA GLU A 194 -5.23 -8.86 9.47
C GLU A 194 -4.20 -9.97 9.23
N GLY A 195 -4.65 -11.18 8.91
CA GLY A 195 -3.77 -12.28 8.50
C GLY A 195 -2.93 -11.92 7.28
N LEU A 196 -3.56 -11.44 6.20
CA LEU A 196 -2.86 -11.02 4.98
C LEU A 196 -1.89 -9.86 5.23
N SER A 197 -2.26 -8.88 6.05
CA SER A 197 -1.38 -7.77 6.40
C SER A 197 -0.21 -8.22 7.27
N SER A 198 -0.43 -9.16 8.19
CA SER A 198 0.64 -9.75 9.00
C SER A 198 1.62 -10.51 8.11
N THR A 199 1.13 -11.28 7.14
CA THR A 199 1.97 -11.94 6.13
C THR A 199 2.74 -10.91 5.30
N ALA A 200 2.09 -9.85 4.82
CA ALA A 200 2.75 -8.79 4.05
C ALA A 200 3.83 -8.07 4.88
N ALA A 201 3.55 -7.76 6.15
CA ALA A 201 4.52 -7.18 7.08
C ALA A 201 5.72 -8.09 7.32
N ALA A 202 5.48 -9.39 7.54
CA ALA A 202 6.55 -10.38 7.70
C ALA A 202 7.41 -10.49 6.43
N MET A 203 6.79 -10.45 5.24
CA MET A 203 7.52 -10.44 3.97
C MET A 203 8.33 -9.15 3.75
N LEU A 204 7.81 -7.98 4.14
CA LEU A 204 8.60 -6.73 4.11
C LEU A 204 9.78 -6.78 5.06
N PHE A 205 9.58 -7.31 6.26
CA PHE A 205 10.67 -7.50 7.23
C PHE A 205 11.72 -8.46 6.67
N LEU A 206 11.29 -9.60 6.11
CA LEU A 206 12.20 -10.55 5.49
C LEU A 206 12.91 -9.95 4.28
N ALA A 207 12.25 -9.11 3.49
CA ALA A 207 12.89 -8.38 2.39
C ALA A 207 13.99 -7.43 2.90
N ALA A 208 13.71 -6.67 3.97
CA ALA A 208 14.68 -5.77 4.59
C ALA A 208 15.89 -6.52 5.19
N VAL A 209 15.66 -7.65 5.87
CA VAL A 209 16.74 -8.50 6.40
C VAL A 209 17.51 -9.15 5.25
N SER A 210 16.82 -9.64 4.22
CA SER A 210 17.46 -10.22 3.04
C SER A 210 18.34 -9.20 2.34
N ALA A 211 17.95 -7.92 2.30
CA ALA A 211 18.82 -6.87 1.78
C ALA A 211 20.17 -6.80 2.50
N LEU A 212 20.23 -7.07 3.80
CA LEU A 212 21.50 -7.06 4.55
C LEU A 212 22.47 -8.19 4.15
N VAL A 213 22.00 -9.23 3.45
CA VAL A 213 22.80 -10.38 3.04
C VAL A 213 23.23 -10.22 1.58
N PRO A 214 24.52 -9.96 1.30
CA PRO A 214 25.01 -9.82 -0.07
C PRO A 214 24.74 -11.05 -0.93
N SER A 215 24.68 -10.84 -2.24
CA SER A 215 24.48 -11.87 -3.27
C SER A 215 23.09 -12.50 -3.26
N CYS A 216 22.82 -13.45 -2.36
CA CYS A 216 21.55 -14.18 -2.35
C CYS A 216 20.41 -13.27 -1.91
N GLY A 217 20.62 -12.50 -0.84
CA GLY A 217 19.58 -11.67 -0.27
C GLY A 217 19.15 -10.50 -1.17
N TRP A 218 20.07 -9.97 -1.99
CA TRP A 218 19.77 -8.91 -2.96
C TRP A 218 18.88 -9.38 -4.11
N LEU A 219 18.95 -10.66 -4.47
CA LEU A 219 18.07 -11.27 -5.47
C LEU A 219 16.67 -11.51 -4.92
N PHE A 220 16.57 -11.97 -3.66
CA PHE A 220 15.29 -12.29 -3.03
C PHE A 220 14.55 -11.07 -2.48
N ALA A 221 15.26 -10.04 -2.02
CA ALA A 221 14.64 -8.87 -1.40
C ALA A 221 13.60 -8.16 -2.30
N PRO A 222 13.87 -7.88 -3.59
CA PRO A 222 12.87 -7.31 -4.49
C PRO A 222 11.65 -8.22 -4.68
N ILE A 223 11.86 -9.54 -4.78
CA ILE A 223 10.78 -10.52 -4.94
C ILE A 223 9.87 -10.54 -3.72
N LEU A 224 10.47 -10.61 -2.52
CA LEU A 224 9.75 -10.59 -1.25
C LEU A 224 9.01 -9.27 -1.05
N TRP A 225 9.66 -8.15 -1.38
CA TRP A 225 9.06 -6.82 -1.29
C TRP A 225 7.85 -6.69 -2.21
N VAL A 226 7.99 -7.05 -3.49
CA VAL A 226 6.88 -7.04 -4.45
C VAL A 226 5.77 -7.98 -4.02
N GLY A 227 6.10 -9.18 -3.54
CA GLY A 227 5.11 -10.13 -3.01
C GLY A 227 4.30 -9.56 -1.85
N ALA A 228 4.97 -8.91 -0.90
CA ALA A 228 4.32 -8.23 0.22
C ALA A 228 3.32 -7.16 -0.26
N LEU A 229 3.76 -6.31 -1.19
CA LEU A 229 2.94 -5.25 -1.77
C LEU A 229 1.72 -5.79 -2.52
N VAL A 230 1.90 -6.87 -3.31
CA VAL A 230 0.79 -7.52 -4.02
C VAL A 230 -0.24 -8.07 -3.05
N ILE A 231 0.19 -8.70 -1.95
CA ILE A 231 -0.72 -9.20 -0.90
C ILE A 231 -1.49 -8.05 -0.27
N ALA A 232 -0.81 -6.97 0.11
CA ALA A 232 -1.43 -5.80 0.73
C ALA A 232 -2.44 -5.12 -0.21
N LEU A 233 -2.05 -4.87 -1.47
CA LEU A 233 -2.92 -4.25 -2.48
C LEU A 233 -4.12 -5.14 -2.82
N ARG A 234 -3.97 -6.46 -2.78
CA ARG A 234 -5.10 -7.41 -2.94
C ARG A 234 -6.09 -7.31 -1.78
N GLY A 235 -5.61 -7.12 -0.55
CA GLY A 235 -6.48 -6.87 0.61
C GLY A 235 -7.29 -5.59 0.44
N VAL A 236 -6.63 -4.48 0.09
CA VAL A 236 -7.28 -3.19 -0.16
C VAL A 236 -8.27 -3.25 -1.33
N GLU A 237 -7.91 -3.92 -2.44
CA GLU A 237 -8.80 -4.10 -3.59
C GLU A 237 -10.05 -4.91 -3.22
N ARG A 238 -9.89 -6.02 -2.47
CA ARG A 238 -11.03 -6.85 -2.03
C ARG A 238 -11.96 -6.06 -1.12
N PHE A 239 -11.40 -5.35 -0.15
CA PHE A 239 -12.14 -4.47 0.75
C PHE A 239 -12.94 -3.42 -0.03
N ALA A 240 -12.28 -2.68 -0.93
CA ALA A 240 -12.93 -1.64 -1.72
C ALA A 240 -14.04 -2.20 -2.63
N ARG A 241 -13.78 -3.34 -3.28
CA ARG A 241 -14.76 -4.01 -4.15
C ARG A 241 -15.98 -4.48 -3.36
N ALA A 242 -15.77 -5.11 -2.22
CA ALA A 242 -16.86 -5.63 -1.40
C ALA A 242 -17.68 -4.50 -0.77
N GLY A 243 -17.03 -3.46 -0.23
CA GLY A 243 -17.73 -2.28 0.27
C GLY A 243 -18.58 -1.60 -0.80
N ARG A 244 -18.08 -1.53 -2.05
CA ARG A 244 -18.86 -1.01 -3.18
C ARG A 244 -20.12 -1.85 -3.44
N LEU A 245 -19.98 -3.18 -3.49
CA LEU A 245 -21.11 -4.09 -3.74
C LEU A 245 -22.20 -3.96 -2.66
N VAL A 246 -21.79 -3.77 -1.41
CA VAL A 246 -22.69 -3.53 -0.27
C VAL A 246 -23.46 -2.22 -0.44
N LEU A 247 -22.77 -1.13 -0.80
CA LEU A 247 -23.42 0.17 -1.05
C LEU A 247 -24.33 0.17 -2.29
N GLU A 248 -24.06 -0.70 -3.27
CA GLU A 248 -24.92 -0.89 -4.45
C GLU A 248 -26.13 -1.80 -4.17
N GLY A 249 -26.26 -2.38 -2.97
CA GLY A 249 -27.32 -3.33 -2.64
C GLY A 249 -27.18 -4.67 -3.37
N ARG A 250 -25.97 -5.01 -3.83
CA ARG A 250 -25.64 -6.23 -4.58
C ARG A 250 -24.81 -7.16 -3.70
N THR A 251 -25.41 -7.77 -2.70
CA THR A 251 -24.76 -8.76 -1.81
C THR A 251 -25.34 -10.15 -1.98
#